data_AF-A0A4U3AZH4-F1
#
_entry.id   AF-A0A4U3AZH4-F1
#
_cell.length_a   1.000
_cell.length_b   1.000
_cell.length_c   1.000
_cell.angle_alpha   90.00
_cell.angle_beta   90.00
_cell.angle_gamma   90.00
#
_symmetry.space_group_name_H-M   'P 1'
#
loop_
_entity.id
_entity.type
_entity.pdbx_description
1 polymer ?
#
loop_
_entity_poly.entity_id
_entity_poly.type
_entity_poly.pdbx_seq_one_letter_code
_entity_poly.pdbx_strand_id
1 'polypeptide(L)'
;MIELDLGGLKSNWKAFKGFLQKEGKNNSVLTTYYFVFKEDTCNNESYIFTSHSDLDEWLSKMFWEWGRYEIENVESSMGDVNIWKLVVESEVKRLRKMYNGVRKTSIVIDGDKYYRKLVPVIVETSVNISTKFY
;
A
#
# COMPACT_ATOMS: atom_id res chain seq x y z
N MET A 1 -2.89 -10.17 -4.94
CA MET A 1 -2.25 -8.96 -5.48
C MET A 1 -2.70 -8.74 -6.91
N ILE A 2 -2.99 -7.49 -7.30
CA ILE A 2 -3.24 -7.11 -8.69
C ILE A 2 -2.15 -6.15 -9.13
N GLU A 3 -1.46 -6.49 -10.21
CA GLU A 3 -0.47 -5.63 -10.84
C GLU A 3 -1.16 -4.68 -11.83
N LEU A 4 -0.76 -3.41 -11.79
CA LEU A 4 -1.26 -2.35 -12.65
C LEU A 4 -0.07 -1.72 -13.36
N ASP A 5 0.05 -1.99 -14.66
CA ASP A 5 1.02 -1.35 -15.53
C ASP A 5 0.42 -1.07 -16.91
N LEU A 6 0.09 0.20 -17.19
CA LEU A 6 -0.38 0.71 -18.50
C LEU A 6 -0.11 2.23 -18.69
N GLY A 7 0.83 2.83 -17.94
CA GLY A 7 1.15 4.26 -18.01
C GLY A 7 1.37 4.88 -16.63
N GLY A 8 1.99 6.08 -16.60
CA GLY A 8 2.42 6.75 -15.36
C GLY A 8 1.36 6.87 -14.25
N LEU A 9 1.77 7.29 -13.05
CA LEU A 9 0.96 7.32 -11.80
C LEU A 9 -0.52 7.74 -11.97
N LYS A 10 -0.82 8.71 -12.85
CA LYS A 10 -2.20 9.14 -13.14
C LYS A 10 -3.07 8.03 -13.78
N SER A 11 -2.52 7.28 -14.73
CA SER A 11 -3.20 6.17 -15.40
C SER A 11 -3.47 5.04 -14.43
N ASN A 12 -2.47 4.66 -13.64
CA ASN A 12 -2.61 3.64 -12.61
C ASN A 12 -3.61 4.05 -11.52
N TRP A 13 -3.63 5.31 -11.11
CA TRP A 13 -4.65 5.82 -10.21
C TRP A 13 -6.07 5.73 -10.81
N LYS A 14 -6.21 5.96 -12.12
CA LYS A 14 -7.51 5.79 -12.81
C LYS A 14 -7.91 4.32 -12.84
N ALA A 15 -6.99 3.41 -13.15
CA ALA A 15 -7.23 1.96 -13.14
C ALA A 15 -7.63 1.47 -11.74
N PHE A 16 -6.91 1.91 -10.71
CA PHE A 16 -7.25 1.64 -9.31
C PHE A 16 -8.66 2.11 -8.95
N LYS A 17 -9.05 3.33 -9.34
CA LYS A 17 -10.42 3.80 -9.13
C LYS A 17 -11.46 2.92 -9.82
N GLY A 18 -11.18 2.46 -11.04
CA GLY A 18 -12.05 1.54 -11.78
C GLY A 18 -12.18 0.18 -11.07
N PHE A 19 -11.06 -0.38 -10.61
CA PHE A 19 -11.03 -1.61 -9.81
C PHE A 19 -11.92 -1.50 -8.57
N LEU A 20 -11.75 -0.43 -7.78
CA LEU A 20 -12.54 -0.22 -6.56
C LEU A 20 -14.04 -0.06 -6.84
N GLN A 21 -14.42 0.59 -7.94
CA GLN A 21 -15.84 0.75 -8.29
C GLN A 21 -16.50 -0.55 -8.74
N LYS A 22 -15.72 -1.49 -9.27
CA LYS A 22 -16.20 -2.79 -9.75
C LYS A 22 -16.20 -3.83 -8.62
N GLU A 23 -15.07 -3.98 -7.95
CA GLU A 23 -14.84 -5.03 -6.95
C GLU A 23 -15.14 -4.55 -5.51
N GLY A 24 -15.11 -3.25 -5.26
CA GLY A 24 -15.41 -2.69 -3.93
C GLY A 24 -16.87 -2.82 -3.51
N LYS A 25 -17.80 -2.85 -4.47
CA LYS A 25 -19.26 -2.87 -4.21
C LYS A 25 -19.79 -4.13 -3.52
N ASN A 26 -19.01 -5.21 -3.55
CA ASN A 26 -19.39 -6.50 -2.97
C ASN A 26 -18.44 -6.90 -1.82
N ASN A 27 -17.52 -6.02 -1.43
CA ASN A 27 -16.50 -6.32 -0.45
C ASN A 27 -16.95 -5.90 0.95
N SER A 28 -16.61 -6.73 1.95
CA SER A 28 -16.89 -6.48 3.36
C SER A 28 -16.32 -5.13 3.82
N VAL A 29 -17.00 -4.47 4.75
CA VAL A 29 -16.54 -3.24 5.45
C VAL A 29 -15.15 -3.40 6.08
N LEU A 30 -14.68 -4.65 6.25
CA LEU A 30 -13.37 -4.98 6.79
C LEU A 30 -12.23 -4.94 5.74
N THR A 31 -12.54 -4.85 4.46
CA THR A 31 -11.53 -4.87 3.40
C THR A 31 -10.73 -3.56 3.42
N THR A 32 -9.41 -3.67 3.57
CA THR A 32 -8.51 -2.52 3.57
C THR A 32 -7.76 -2.44 2.26
N TYR A 33 -7.93 -1.33 1.54
CA TYR A 33 -7.29 -1.13 0.24
C TYR A 33 -5.96 -0.40 0.37
N TYR A 34 -4.92 -0.97 -0.23
CA TYR A 34 -3.60 -0.39 -0.39
C TYR A 34 -3.27 -0.24 -1.87
N PHE A 35 -2.74 0.91 -2.23
CA PHE A 35 -2.19 1.20 -3.54
C PHE A 35 -0.70 1.50 -3.39
N VAL A 36 0.12 0.57 -3.87
CA VAL A 36 1.58 0.69 -3.87
C VAL A 36 2.02 1.24 -5.22
N PHE A 37 2.97 2.17 -5.22
CA PHE A 37 3.58 2.68 -6.44
C PHE A 37 5.03 3.04 -6.19
N LYS A 38 5.86 2.88 -7.24
CA LYS A 38 7.24 3.35 -7.27
C LYS A 38 7.34 4.51 -8.25
N GLU A 39 7.89 5.63 -7.80
CA GLU A 39 8.17 6.78 -8.68
C GLU A 39 9.51 6.55 -9.40
N ASP A 40 9.57 5.56 -10.30
CA ASP A 40 10.72 5.38 -11.19
C ASP A 40 10.37 5.80 -12.61
N THR A 41 11.35 6.40 -13.28
CA THR A 41 11.12 7.33 -14.40
C THR A 41 10.71 6.66 -15.71
N CYS A 42 10.75 5.32 -15.80
CA CYS A 42 10.46 4.58 -17.03
C CYS A 42 9.23 3.67 -16.94
N ASN A 43 9.11 2.86 -15.88
CA ASN A 43 7.97 1.96 -15.66
C ASN A 43 7.39 2.26 -14.28
N ASN A 44 6.37 3.12 -14.23
CA ASN A 44 5.66 3.44 -12.99
C ASN A 44 4.85 2.21 -12.56
N GLU A 45 5.51 1.21 -11.99
CA GLU A 45 4.87 0.01 -11.49
C GLU A 45 3.96 0.37 -10.32
N SER A 46 2.77 -0.24 -10.31
CA SER A 46 1.84 -0.08 -9.22
C SER A 46 1.08 -1.36 -8.93
N TYR A 47 0.74 -1.54 -7.67
CA TYR A 47 0.14 -2.77 -7.16
C TYR A 47 -1.02 -2.45 -6.23
N ILE A 48 -2.05 -3.31 -6.27
CA ILE A 48 -3.19 -3.22 -5.38
C ILE A 48 -3.21 -4.41 -4.43
N PHE A 49 -3.42 -4.10 -3.15
CA PHE A 49 -3.66 -5.09 -2.09
C PHE A 49 -4.95 -4.77 -1.35
N THR A 50 -5.66 -5.81 -0.93
CA THR A 50 -6.94 -5.73 -0.20
C THR A 50 -6.81 -6.22 1.25
N SER A 51 -5.59 -6.59 1.65
CA SER A 51 -5.22 -7.11 2.96
C SER A 51 -3.86 -6.55 3.36
N HIS A 52 -3.65 -6.33 4.66
CA HIS A 52 -2.35 -5.90 5.18
C HIS A 52 -1.33 -7.04 5.10
N SER A 53 -1.75 -8.28 5.38
CA SER A 53 -0.86 -9.46 5.35
C SER A 53 -0.27 -9.69 3.96
N ASP A 54 -1.09 -9.59 2.91
CA ASP A 54 -0.64 -9.75 1.53
C ASP A 54 0.36 -8.66 1.12
N LEU A 55 0.16 -7.43 1.62
CA LEU A 55 1.07 -6.32 1.40
C LEU A 55 2.41 -6.58 2.09
N ASP A 56 2.40 -7.01 3.35
CA ASP A 56 3.61 -7.27 4.12
C ASP A 56 4.42 -8.43 3.53
N GLU A 57 3.74 -9.52 3.14
CA GLU A 57 4.38 -10.65 2.46
C GLU A 57 5.03 -10.21 1.15
N TRP A 58 4.34 -9.39 0.36
CA TRP A 58 4.89 -8.85 -0.87
C TRP A 58 6.07 -7.91 -0.62
N LEU A 59 5.98 -6.99 0.33
CA LEU A 59 7.08 -6.08 0.67
C LEU A 59 8.32 -6.85 1.11
N SER A 60 8.15 -7.89 1.92
CA SER A 60 9.22 -8.78 2.34
C SER A 60 9.86 -9.49 1.15
N LYS A 61 9.04 -10.06 0.26
CA LYS A 61 9.52 -10.71 -0.96
C LYS A 61 10.31 -9.74 -1.85
N MET A 62 9.77 -8.56 -2.13
CA MET A 62 10.42 -7.57 -2.99
C MET A 62 11.69 -7.00 -2.37
N PHE A 63 11.76 -6.87 -1.05
CA PHE A 63 12.97 -6.47 -0.35
C PHE A 63 14.16 -7.40 -0.69
N TRP A 64 13.92 -8.72 -0.67
CA TRP A 64 14.93 -9.72 -1.04
C TRP A 64 15.21 -9.73 -2.54
N GLU A 65 14.17 -9.75 -3.37
CA GLU A 65 14.31 -9.83 -4.84
C GLU A 65 15.02 -8.61 -5.43
N TRP A 66 14.83 -7.43 -4.86
CA TRP A 66 15.51 -6.21 -5.28
C TRP A 66 16.89 -5.99 -4.62
N GLY A 67 17.39 -6.93 -3.83
CA GLY A 67 18.72 -6.82 -3.21
C GLY A 67 18.84 -5.66 -2.21
N ARG A 68 17.73 -5.25 -1.58
CA ARG A 68 17.70 -4.04 -0.71
C ARG A 68 18.56 -4.17 0.55
N TYR A 69 18.96 -5.39 0.89
CA TYR A 69 19.85 -5.71 2.00
C TYR A 69 21.32 -5.31 1.77
N GLU A 70 21.73 -5.04 0.52
CA GLU A 70 23.12 -4.67 0.20
C GLU A 70 23.40 -3.17 0.43
N ILE A 71 22.37 -2.38 0.70
CA ILE A 71 22.46 -0.93 0.88
C ILE A 71 22.98 -0.63 2.30
N GLU A 72 23.91 0.34 2.42
CA GLU A 72 24.52 0.75 3.70
C GLU A 72 23.49 1.09 4.79
N ASN A 73 22.37 1.73 4.40
CA ASN A 73 21.26 2.04 5.28
C ASN A 73 20.01 1.21 4.91
N VAL A 74 19.94 0.01 5.48
CA VAL A 74 18.84 -0.95 5.30
C VAL A 74 17.48 -0.35 5.69
N GLU A 75 17.41 0.48 6.73
CA GLU A 75 16.14 1.08 7.18
C GLU A 75 15.52 2.00 6.11
N SER A 76 16.37 2.66 5.32
CA SER A 76 15.96 3.54 4.22
C SER A 76 15.84 2.83 2.86
N SER A 77 16.17 1.54 2.81
CA SER A 77 16.37 0.80 1.55
C SER A 77 15.09 0.66 0.71
N MET A 78 13.91 0.82 1.31
CA MET A 78 12.60 0.77 0.65
C MET A 78 11.95 2.16 0.54
N GLY A 79 12.70 3.25 0.71
CA GLY A 79 12.17 4.62 0.75
C GLY A 79 11.56 5.11 -0.57
N ASP A 80 11.88 4.47 -1.69
CA ASP A 80 11.28 4.73 -3.01
C ASP A 80 9.89 4.09 -3.20
N VAL A 81 9.51 3.16 -2.32
CA VAL A 81 8.21 2.49 -2.36
C VAL A 81 7.18 3.32 -1.60
N ASN A 82 6.17 3.80 -2.32
CA ASN A 82 5.11 4.63 -1.76
C ASN A 82 3.82 3.84 -1.63
N ILE A 83 3.16 3.94 -0.47
CA ILE A 83 1.91 3.20 -0.20
C ILE A 83 0.80 4.17 0.21
N TRP A 84 -0.31 4.16 -0.52
CA TRP A 84 -1.55 4.80 -0.09
C TRP A 84 -2.51 3.78 0.49
N LYS A 85 -2.83 3.95 1.77
CA LYS A 85 -3.94 3.26 2.42
C LYS A 85 -5.22 4.07 2.25
N LEU A 86 -6.29 3.44 1.79
CA LEU A 86 -7.62 4.04 1.81
C LEU A 86 -8.27 3.91 3.18
N VAL A 87 -8.96 4.97 3.60
CA VAL A 87 -9.64 5.07 4.90
C VAL A 87 -11.02 5.66 4.66
N VAL A 88 -12.06 5.07 5.24
CA VAL A 88 -13.43 5.56 5.10
C VAL A 88 -13.61 6.90 5.81
N GLU A 89 -14.38 7.82 5.24
CA GLU A 89 -14.63 9.14 5.83
C GLU A 89 -15.20 9.07 7.25
N SER A 90 -16.07 8.09 7.52
CA SER A 90 -16.66 7.88 8.84
C SER A 90 -15.59 7.63 9.92
N GLU A 91 -14.56 6.83 9.60
CA GLU A 91 -13.43 6.59 10.50
C GLU A 91 -12.56 7.83 10.69
N VAL A 92 -12.29 8.57 9.61
CA VAL A 92 -11.52 9.83 9.68
C VAL A 92 -12.22 10.84 10.57
N LYS A 93 -13.56 10.96 10.46
CA LYS A 93 -14.36 11.84 11.31
C LYS A 93 -14.34 11.39 12.77
N ARG A 94 -14.48 10.08 13.02
CA ARG A 94 -14.48 9.49 14.37
C ARG A 94 -13.12 9.61 15.06
N LEU A 95 -12.02 9.39 14.34
CA LEU A 95 -10.66 9.30 14.88
C LEU A 95 -9.75 10.40 14.31
N ARG A 96 -10.25 11.64 14.27
CA ARG A 96 -9.60 12.78 13.60
C ARG A 96 -8.12 12.99 14.01
N LYS A 97 -7.79 12.76 15.29
CA LYS A 97 -6.40 12.88 15.79
C LYS A 97 -5.46 11.82 15.19
N MET A 98 -5.92 10.60 14.97
CA MET A 98 -5.11 9.50 14.42
C MET A 98 -4.91 9.60 12.91
N TYR A 99 -5.85 10.24 12.22
CA TYR A 99 -5.82 10.45 10.77
C TYR A 99 -5.36 11.86 10.40
N ASN A 100 -4.44 12.45 11.17
CA ASN A 100 -3.80 13.69 10.74
C ASN A 100 -3.01 13.47 9.43
N GLY A 101 -3.08 14.43 8.50
CA GLY A 101 -2.39 14.35 7.21
C GLY A 101 -3.08 13.50 6.12
N VAL A 102 -4.26 12.93 6.37
CA VAL A 102 -5.02 12.25 5.31
C VAL A 102 -5.52 13.25 4.27
N ARG A 103 -5.53 12.83 3.00
CA ARG A 103 -5.99 13.64 1.87
C ARG A 103 -7.29 13.09 1.33
N LYS A 104 -8.25 13.98 1.02
CA LYS A 104 -9.50 13.62 0.35
C LYS A 104 -9.20 12.96 -1.01
N THR A 105 -10.00 11.99 -1.39
CA THR A 105 -9.97 11.42 -2.73
C THR A 105 -11.32 11.61 -3.43
N SER A 106 -11.36 11.34 -4.74
CA SER A 106 -12.61 11.27 -5.50
C SER A 106 -13.26 9.88 -5.45
N ILE A 107 -12.80 8.98 -4.57
CA ILE A 107 -13.26 7.59 -4.50
C ILE A 107 -14.51 7.52 -3.62
N VAL A 108 -15.54 6.89 -4.17
CA VAL A 108 -16.79 6.57 -3.48
C VAL A 108 -17.09 5.10 -3.75
N ILE A 109 -17.26 4.30 -2.69
CA ILE A 109 -17.61 2.88 -2.74
C ILE A 109 -18.85 2.72 -1.87
N ASP A 110 -19.94 2.18 -2.42
CA ASP A 110 -21.23 2.00 -1.74
C ASP A 110 -21.79 3.26 -1.04
N GLY A 111 -21.54 4.42 -1.64
CA GLY A 111 -21.96 5.72 -1.09
C GLY A 111 -21.00 6.31 -0.06
N ASP A 112 -20.06 5.51 0.46
CA ASP A 112 -19.03 5.96 1.39
C ASP A 112 -17.87 6.62 0.65
N LYS A 113 -17.46 7.80 1.16
CA LYS A 113 -16.32 8.55 0.63
C LYS A 113 -15.04 8.07 1.27
N TYR A 114 -13.99 7.95 0.47
CA TYR A 114 -12.68 7.50 0.94
C TYR A 114 -11.63 8.62 0.93
N TYR A 115 -10.77 8.58 1.94
CA TYR A 115 -9.56 9.38 2.07
C TYR A 115 -8.36 8.48 1.82
N ARG A 116 -7.21 9.08 1.51
CA ARG A 116 -5.93 8.37 1.40
C ARG A 116 -4.95 8.86 2.46
N LYS A 117 -4.22 7.92 3.05
CA LYS A 117 -3.09 8.18 3.95
C LYS A 117 -1.84 7.60 3.30
N LEU A 118 -0.76 8.38 3.25
CA LEU A 118 0.55 7.84 2.91
C LEU A 118 1.05 7.03 4.11
N VAL A 119 1.45 5.78 3.85
CA VAL A 119 2.01 4.87 4.84
C VAL A 119 3.48 4.66 4.46
N PRO A 120 4.43 5.02 5.35
CA PRO A 120 5.84 4.74 5.09
C PRO A 120 6.10 3.23 5.19
N VAL A 121 6.98 2.73 4.33
CA VAL A 121 7.58 1.40 4.52
C VAL A 121 8.71 1.56 5.52
N ILE A 122 8.68 0.78 6.60
CA ILE A 122 9.73 0.75 7.62
C ILE A 122 10.35 -0.64 7.54
N VAL A 123 11.64 -0.69 7.24
CA VAL A 123 12.41 -1.94 7.25
C VAL A 123 13.05 -2.07 8.63
N GLU A 124 12.70 -3.14 9.35
CA GLU A 124 13.25 -3.43 10.67
C GLU A 124 14.11 -4.69 10.62
N THR A 125 15.30 -4.63 11.23
CA THR A 125 16.16 -5.81 11.39
C THR A 125 15.67 -6.64 12.57
N SER A 126 15.41 -7.93 12.35
CA SER A 126 15.02 -8.86 13.42
C SER A 126 16.02 -10.02 13.53
N VAL A 127 16.37 -10.40 14.76
CA VAL A 127 17.18 -11.58 15.05
C VAL A 127 16.24 -12.72 15.41
N ASN A 128 16.23 -13.79 14.61
CA ASN A 128 15.44 -14.97 14.88
C ASN A 128 16.33 -16.05 15.52
N ILE A 129 16.15 -16.31 16.82
CA ILE A 129 16.88 -17.35 17.55
C ILE A 129 16.08 -18.65 17.44
N SER A 130 16.53 -19.55 16.56
CA SER A 130 16.02 -20.92 16.52
C SER A 130 16.67 -21.74 17.63
N THR A 131 15.87 -22.23 18.58
CA THR A 131 16.32 -23.15 19.64
C THR A 131 16.34 -24.62 19.18
N LYS A 132 16.25 -24.89 17.88
CA LYS A 132 16.41 -26.25 17.35
C LYS A 132 17.91 -26.60 17.38
N PHE A 133 18.34 -27.16 18.50
CA PHE A 133 19.61 -27.89 18.59
C PHE A 133 19.52 -29.10 17.65
N TYR A 134 20.44 -29.21 16.71
CA TYR A 134 20.63 -30.39 15.84
C TYR A 134 21.54 -31.39 16.55
#